data_AF-A0A918Q9V5-F1
#
_entry.id   AF-A0A918Q9V5-F1
#
_cell.length_a   1.000
_cell.length_b   1.000
_cell.length_c   1.000
_cell.angle_alpha   90.00
_cell.angle_beta   90.00
_cell.angle_gamma   90.00
#
_symmetry.space_group_name_H-M   'P 1'
#
loop_
_entity.id
_entity.type
_entity.pdbx_description
1 polymer ?
#
loop_
_entity_poly.entity_id
_entity_poly.type
_entity_poly.pdbx_seq_one_letter_code
_entity_poly.pdbx_strand_id
1 'polypeptide(L)'
;MRRIWTGVGAALALAAGAGLWAVTTDPDPASQDAAFDNLNGNRLKTDALLESGLLQVRYQDIPHAKATFERVLELDPKNKLAWYNLGVLAQNEGRRTDAHKAYDAALKTDPSYTSALFNKALLLKTNDPDKALALLRRAVAADPKASTAHFHIGETLALKGRDEQARDAYRRAVELDTSLRSQVPEPYREPGDAGPPPAESAESAESAESAESDESAENSETPER
;
A
#
# COMPACT_ATOMS: atom_id res chain seq x y z
N MET A 1 -40.27 -33.46 -13.35
CA MET A 1 -41.22 -32.50 -13.97
C MET A 1 -41.24 -31.22 -13.15
N ARG A 2 -41.17 -30.06 -13.81
CA ARG A 2 -41.14 -28.70 -13.23
C ARG A 2 -42.47 -28.30 -12.57
N ARG A 3 -42.39 -27.50 -11.49
CA ARG A 3 -43.27 -26.35 -11.09
C ARG A 3 -42.76 -25.79 -9.74
N ILE A 4 -41.81 -24.84 -9.77
CA ILE A 4 -41.93 -23.38 -9.53
C ILE A 4 -42.25 -22.99 -8.05
N TRP A 5 -41.18 -22.55 -7.36
CA TRP A 5 -40.97 -21.41 -6.42
C TRP A 5 -42.18 -20.50 -6.07
N THR A 6 -42.33 -19.76 -4.95
CA THR A 6 -41.82 -19.63 -3.55
C THR A 6 -42.66 -18.49 -2.94
N GLY A 7 -43.05 -18.59 -1.67
CA GLY A 7 -43.69 -17.48 -0.96
C GLY A 7 -43.69 -17.69 0.54
N VAL A 8 -42.68 -17.11 1.19
CA VAL A 8 -42.54 -16.72 2.61
C VAL A 8 -43.10 -17.67 3.67
N GLY A 9 -42.20 -18.44 4.27
CA GLY A 9 -42.37 -18.95 5.62
C GLY A 9 -41.64 -18.04 6.61
N ALA A 10 -42.37 -17.56 7.63
CA ALA A 10 -41.96 -17.58 9.04
C ALA A 10 -42.98 -16.78 9.88
N ALA A 11 -43.88 -17.49 10.52
CA ALA A 11 -44.46 -17.04 11.79
C ALA A 11 -44.61 -18.27 12.68
N LEU A 12 -43.94 -18.27 13.83
CA LEU A 12 -44.45 -18.86 15.08
C LEU A 12 -43.48 -18.60 16.23
N ALA A 13 -43.85 -17.67 17.09
CA ALA A 13 -43.66 -17.79 18.52
C ALA A 13 -44.90 -17.16 19.19
N LEU A 14 -45.79 -18.02 19.68
CA LEU A 14 -46.97 -17.65 20.45
C LEU A 14 -46.61 -17.58 21.94
N ALA A 15 -46.86 -16.44 22.56
CA ALA A 15 -47.18 -16.33 23.98
C ALA A 15 -48.18 -15.18 24.17
N ALA A 16 -49.13 -15.41 25.06
CA ALA A 16 -50.46 -14.82 25.10
C ALA A 16 -50.55 -13.32 25.45
N GLY A 17 -51.57 -12.67 24.88
CA GLY A 17 -52.42 -11.74 25.65
C GLY A 17 -52.17 -10.24 25.52
N ALA A 18 -52.38 -9.66 24.33
CA ALA A 18 -52.92 -8.31 24.15
C ALA A 18 -53.28 -8.10 22.67
N GLY A 19 -54.50 -7.64 22.38
CA GLY A 19 -54.94 -7.38 21.01
C GLY A 19 -54.13 -6.25 20.38
N LEU A 20 -53.27 -6.60 19.43
CA LEU A 20 -52.55 -5.64 18.61
C LEU A 20 -53.07 -5.76 17.18
N TRP A 21 -53.90 -4.80 16.76
CA TRP A 21 -54.23 -4.63 15.34
C TRP A 21 -52.92 -4.32 14.63
N ALA A 22 -52.43 -5.27 13.82
CA ALA A 22 -51.32 -5.00 12.92
C ALA A 22 -51.83 -4.01 11.86
N VAL A 23 -51.69 -2.71 12.16
CA VAL A 23 -51.72 -1.67 11.15
C VAL A 23 -50.48 -1.91 10.30
N THR A 24 -50.65 -2.63 9.19
CA THR A 24 -49.74 -2.52 8.06
C THR A 24 -49.97 -1.14 7.48
N THR A 25 -49.37 -0.10 8.07
CA THR A 25 -49.21 1.17 7.37
C THR A 25 -48.30 0.85 6.19
N ASP A 26 -48.86 0.76 5.00
CA ASP A 26 -48.06 0.91 3.79
C ASP A 26 -47.26 2.22 3.96
N PRO A 27 -45.93 2.19 3.89
CA PRO A 27 -45.14 3.41 4.03
C PRO A 27 -45.58 4.37 2.93
N ASP A 28 -46.08 5.55 3.32
CA ASP A 28 -46.62 6.57 2.42
C ASP A 28 -45.61 6.79 1.27
N PRO A 29 -45.99 6.59 0.00
CA PRO A 29 -45.08 6.77 -1.14
C PRO A 29 -44.38 8.13 -1.13
N ALA A 30 -45.04 9.20 -0.65
CA ALA A 30 -44.43 10.52 -0.53
C ALA A 30 -43.28 10.58 0.50
N SER A 31 -43.33 9.76 1.56
CA SER A 31 -42.27 9.64 2.57
C SER A 31 -41.06 8.84 2.07
N GLN A 32 -41.30 7.87 1.20
CA GLN A 32 -40.23 7.10 0.55
C GLN A 32 -39.50 7.94 -0.50
N ASP A 33 -40.25 8.71 -1.30
CA ASP A 33 -39.70 9.62 -2.30
C ASP A 33 -38.83 10.70 -1.63
N ALA A 34 -39.30 11.31 -0.54
CA ALA A 34 -38.52 12.31 0.21
C ALA A 34 -37.27 11.71 0.89
N ALA A 35 -37.35 10.48 1.41
CA ALA A 35 -36.19 9.79 1.99
C ALA A 35 -35.15 9.44 0.92
N PHE A 36 -35.61 8.95 -0.24
CA PHE A 36 -34.74 8.63 -1.38
C PHE A 36 -34.08 9.89 -1.97
N ASP A 37 -34.84 10.99 -2.12
CA ASP A 37 -34.32 12.28 -2.57
C ASP A 37 -33.30 12.87 -1.60
N ASN A 38 -33.53 12.74 -0.28
CA ASN A 38 -32.57 13.17 0.75
C ASN A 38 -31.27 12.32 0.71
N LEU A 39 -31.39 11.00 0.55
CA LEU A 39 -30.23 10.11 0.39
C LEU A 39 -29.42 10.47 -0.86
N ASN A 40 -30.08 10.73 -1.99
CA ASN A 40 -29.43 11.15 -3.23
C ASN A 40 -28.79 12.54 -3.09
N GLY A 41 -29.47 13.49 -2.45
CA GLY A 41 -28.95 14.82 -2.19
C GLY A 41 -27.70 14.80 -1.29
N ASN A 42 -27.73 14.00 -0.21
CA ASN A 42 -26.57 13.84 0.66
C ASN A 42 -25.41 13.13 -0.04
N ARG A 43 -25.69 12.13 -0.87
CA ARG A 43 -24.66 11.46 -1.67
C ARG A 43 -23.98 12.43 -2.64
N LEU A 44 -24.75 13.18 -3.43
CA LEU A 44 -24.21 14.18 -4.37
C LEU A 44 -23.38 15.25 -3.64
N LYS A 45 -23.85 15.70 -2.47
CA LYS A 45 -23.12 16.63 -1.62
C LYS A 45 -21.82 16.05 -1.08
N THR A 46 -21.84 14.79 -0.66
CA THR A 46 -20.67 14.05 -0.16
C THR A 46 -19.61 13.91 -1.25
N ASP A 47 -20.01 13.53 -2.46
CA ASP A 47 -19.11 13.40 -3.61
C ASP A 47 -18.49 14.75 -3.99
N ALA A 48 -19.29 15.83 -4.04
CA ALA A 48 -18.80 17.18 -4.32
C ALA A 48 -17.81 17.69 -3.25
N LEU A 49 -18.08 17.44 -1.97
CA LEU A 49 -17.17 17.78 -0.89
C LEU A 49 -15.86 16.98 -0.97
N LEU A 50 -15.94 15.69 -1.31
CA LEU A 50 -14.76 14.86 -1.47
C LEU A 50 -13.84 15.42 -2.58
N GLU A 51 -14.40 15.75 -3.74
CA GLU A 51 -13.64 16.37 -4.84
C GLU A 51 -13.03 17.71 -4.41
N SER A 52 -13.78 18.55 -3.70
CA SER A 52 -13.24 19.80 -3.17
C SER A 52 -12.07 19.57 -2.21
N GLY A 53 -12.16 18.58 -1.31
CA GLY A 53 -11.08 18.24 -0.39
C GLY A 53 -9.83 17.77 -1.12
N LEU A 54 -9.99 16.95 -2.17
CA LEU A 54 -8.88 16.51 -3.01
C LEU A 54 -8.20 17.67 -3.76
N LEU A 55 -8.98 18.63 -4.25
CA LEU A 55 -8.43 19.86 -4.86
C LEU A 55 -7.65 20.70 -3.85
N GLN A 56 -8.17 20.88 -2.64
CA GLN A 56 -7.48 21.61 -1.57
C GLN A 56 -6.14 20.96 -1.23
N VAL A 57 -6.06 19.63 -1.13
CA VAL A 57 -4.79 18.91 -0.96
C VAL A 57 -3.82 19.20 -2.11
N ARG A 58 -4.30 19.19 -3.37
CA ARG A 58 -3.48 19.50 -4.55
C ARG A 58 -2.89 20.91 -4.49
N TYR A 59 -3.67 21.89 -4.02
CA TYR A 59 -3.23 23.27 -3.86
C TYR A 59 -2.54 23.55 -2.50
N GLN A 60 -2.24 22.51 -1.72
CA GLN A 60 -1.57 22.61 -0.42
C GLN A 60 -2.36 23.40 0.65
N ASP A 61 -3.67 23.53 0.48
CA ASP A 61 -4.56 24.12 1.48
C ASP A 61 -4.98 23.06 2.51
N ILE A 62 -4.01 22.62 3.32
CA ILE A 62 -4.15 21.51 4.26
C ILE A 62 -5.23 21.77 5.34
N PRO A 63 -5.34 22.97 5.95
CA PRO A 63 -6.36 23.22 6.96
C PRO A 63 -7.79 23.08 6.42
N HIS A 64 -8.07 23.64 5.24
CA HIS A 64 -9.40 23.49 4.63
C HIS A 64 -9.65 22.07 4.14
N ALA A 65 -8.65 21.39 3.57
CA ALA A 65 -8.78 19.99 3.17
C ALA A 65 -9.22 19.10 4.33
N LYS A 66 -8.59 19.26 5.50
CA LYS A 66 -8.93 18.52 6.71
C LYS A 66 -10.39 18.77 7.12
N ALA A 67 -10.80 20.04 7.22
CA ALA A 67 -12.17 20.39 7.58
C ALA A 67 -13.20 19.86 6.57
N THR A 68 -12.86 19.89 5.28
CA THR A 68 -13.72 19.34 4.21
C THR A 68 -13.89 17.82 4.35
N PHE A 69 -12.82 17.07 4.62
CA PHE A 69 -12.93 15.62 4.84
C PHE A 69 -13.67 15.28 6.14
N GLU A 70 -13.51 16.06 7.20
CA GLU A 70 -14.32 15.91 8.43
C GLU A 70 -15.80 16.13 8.12
N ARG A 71 -16.13 17.14 7.30
CA ARG A 71 -17.51 17.39 6.84
C ARG A 71 -18.08 16.25 5.97
N VAL A 72 -17.24 15.63 5.13
CA VAL A 72 -17.62 14.40 4.40
C VAL A 72 -18.02 13.30 5.39
N LEU A 73 -17.24 13.11 6.46
CA LEU A 73 -17.50 12.08 7.46
C LEU A 73 -18.71 12.37 8.36
N GLU A 74 -19.11 13.64 8.52
CA GLU A 74 -20.38 13.98 9.17
C GLU A 74 -21.60 13.55 8.34
N LEU A 75 -21.49 13.56 7.00
CA LEU A 75 -22.56 13.15 6.08
C LEU A 75 -22.53 11.65 5.79
N ASP A 76 -21.33 11.09 5.64
CA ASP A 76 -21.07 9.67 5.43
C ASP A 76 -19.93 9.19 6.34
N PRO A 77 -20.25 8.72 7.56
CA PRO A 77 -19.24 8.24 8.51
C PRO A 77 -18.43 7.03 8.03
N LYS A 78 -18.89 6.33 6.97
CA LYS A 78 -18.22 5.16 6.41
C LYS A 78 -17.41 5.51 5.16
N ASN A 79 -17.28 6.78 4.79
CA ASN A 79 -16.53 7.17 3.60
C ASN A 79 -15.04 6.82 3.72
N LYS A 80 -14.62 5.73 3.04
CA LYS A 80 -13.24 5.24 3.12
C LYS A 80 -12.22 6.23 2.54
N LEU A 81 -12.61 7.03 1.54
CA LEU A 81 -11.71 7.98 0.88
C LEU A 81 -11.42 9.16 1.80
N ALA A 82 -12.43 9.70 2.50
CA ALA A 82 -12.22 10.76 3.48
C ALA A 82 -11.35 10.28 4.65
N TRP A 83 -11.62 9.08 5.20
CA TRP A 83 -10.77 8.49 6.24
C TRP A 83 -9.32 8.30 5.77
N TYR A 84 -9.11 7.78 4.56
CA TYR A 84 -7.77 7.62 4.00
C TYR A 84 -7.04 8.95 3.84
N ASN A 85 -7.68 9.98 3.27
CA ASN A 85 -7.05 11.27 3.08
C ASN A 85 -6.73 11.97 4.41
N LEU A 86 -7.61 11.88 5.42
CA LEU A 86 -7.26 12.35 6.77
C LEU A 86 -6.05 11.61 7.35
N GLY A 87 -5.92 10.32 7.06
CA GLY A 87 -4.75 9.53 7.43
C GLY A 87 -3.46 10.02 6.77
N VAL A 88 -3.50 10.31 5.47
CA VAL A 88 -2.39 10.89 4.71
C VAL A 88 -1.99 12.25 5.27
N LEU A 89 -2.96 13.13 5.52
CA LEU A 89 -2.71 14.45 6.10
C LEU A 89 -2.06 14.34 7.49
N ALA A 90 -2.61 13.49 8.36
CA ALA A 90 -2.04 13.26 9.68
C ALA A 90 -0.61 12.67 9.64
N GLN A 91 -0.34 11.79 8.67
CA GLN A 91 0.99 11.23 8.45
C GLN A 91 2.00 12.32 8.04
N ASN A 92 1.60 13.21 7.11
CA ASN A 92 2.44 14.34 6.66
C ASN A 92 2.75 15.33 7.79
N GLU A 93 1.82 15.50 8.73
CA GLU A 93 2.00 16.33 9.93
C GLU A 93 2.75 15.60 11.07
N GLY A 94 3.22 14.37 10.85
CA GLY A 94 3.91 13.57 11.86
C GLY A 94 3.01 12.98 12.95
N ARG A 95 1.69 13.17 12.88
CA ARG A 95 0.70 12.61 13.81
C ARG A 95 0.42 11.13 13.51
N ARG A 96 1.40 10.27 13.78
CA ARG A 96 1.35 8.83 13.45
C ARG A 96 0.15 8.10 14.06
N THR A 97 -0.22 8.42 15.30
CA THR A 97 -1.36 7.79 15.99
C THR A 97 -2.69 8.08 15.29
N ASP A 98 -2.89 9.33 14.86
CA ASP A 98 -4.10 9.74 14.16
C ASP A 98 -4.16 9.10 12.77
N ALA A 99 -3.02 9.06 12.07
CA ALA A 99 -2.91 8.38 10.79
C ALA A 99 -3.28 6.89 10.88
N HIS A 100 -2.81 6.19 11.91
CA HIS A 100 -3.20 4.80 12.15
C HIS A 100 -4.71 4.62 12.34
N LYS A 101 -5.33 5.45 13.19
CA LYS A 101 -6.79 5.40 13.43
C LYS A 101 -7.58 5.64 12.14
N ALA A 102 -7.15 6.62 11.35
CA ALA A 102 -7.80 6.98 10.11
C ALA A 102 -7.68 5.85 9.05
N TYR A 103 -6.50 5.26 8.89
CA TYR A 103 -6.33 4.09 8.02
C TYR A 103 -7.13 2.88 8.52
N ASP A 104 -7.23 2.66 9.83
CA ASP A 104 -8.08 1.61 10.38
C ASP A 104 -9.57 1.84 10.10
N ALA A 105 -10.04 3.08 10.18
CA ALA A 105 -11.41 3.42 9.81
C ALA A 105 -11.67 3.16 8.32
N ALA A 106 -10.75 3.55 7.44
CA ALA A 106 -10.85 3.26 6.01
C ALA A 106 -10.90 1.74 5.73
N LEU A 107 -10.02 0.97 6.38
CA LEU A 107 -9.93 -0.49 6.22
C LEU A 107 -11.08 -1.26 6.87
N LYS A 108 -11.78 -0.65 7.85
CA LYS A 108 -13.02 -1.19 8.41
C LYS A 108 -14.16 -1.13 7.40
N THR A 109 -14.22 -0.07 6.58
CA THR A 109 -15.18 0.02 5.48
C THR A 109 -14.79 -0.88 4.31
N ASP A 110 -13.52 -0.86 3.92
CA ASP A 110 -13.00 -1.67 2.81
C ASP A 110 -11.68 -2.37 3.20
N PRO A 111 -11.74 -3.65 3.62
CA PRO A 111 -10.57 -4.41 4.02
C PRO A 111 -9.53 -4.64 2.91
N SER A 112 -9.89 -4.40 1.66
CA SER A 112 -9.04 -4.57 0.48
C SER A 112 -8.46 -3.26 -0.05
N TYR A 113 -8.70 -2.13 0.63
CA TYR A 113 -8.27 -0.83 0.12
C TYR A 113 -6.74 -0.68 0.10
N THR A 114 -6.16 -0.93 -1.07
CA THR A 114 -4.71 -1.07 -1.30
C THR A 114 -3.91 0.12 -0.76
N SER A 115 -4.34 1.36 -1.04
CA SER A 115 -3.63 2.56 -0.60
C SER A 115 -3.57 2.69 0.92
N ALA A 116 -4.66 2.35 1.63
CA ALA A 116 -4.70 2.38 3.09
C ALA A 116 -3.86 1.23 3.70
N LEU A 117 -3.91 0.02 3.11
CA LEU A 117 -3.05 -1.10 3.52
C LEU A 117 -1.57 -0.73 3.40
N PHE A 118 -1.19 -0.16 2.25
CA PHE A 118 0.16 0.25 1.93
C PHE A 118 0.67 1.33 2.89
N ASN A 119 -0.03 2.46 3.01
CA ASN A 119 0.42 3.55 3.88
C ASN A 119 0.47 3.16 5.36
N LYS A 120 -0.49 2.34 5.82
CA LYS A 120 -0.46 1.80 7.19
C LYS A 120 0.76 0.90 7.40
N ALA A 121 1.13 0.08 6.41
CA ALA A 121 2.33 -0.74 6.49
C ALA A 121 3.61 0.10 6.60
N LEU A 122 3.71 1.18 5.81
CA LEU A 122 4.86 2.10 5.88
C LEU A 122 5.00 2.76 7.26
N LEU A 123 3.88 3.07 7.92
CA LEU A 123 3.89 3.60 9.28
C LEU A 123 4.41 2.58 10.31
N LEU A 124 4.17 1.28 10.09
CA LEU A 124 4.58 0.20 10.99
C LEU A 124 5.97 -0.34 10.69
N LYS A 125 6.51 -0.17 9.48
CA LYS A 125 7.72 -0.85 8.99
C LYS A 125 8.88 -0.89 9.99
N THR A 126 9.15 0.21 10.68
CA THR A 126 10.25 0.33 11.65
C THR A 126 9.91 -0.18 13.05
N ASN A 127 8.64 -0.11 13.45
CA ASN A 127 8.21 -0.42 14.82
C ASN A 127 7.65 -1.84 14.96
N ASP A 128 7.05 -2.37 13.89
CA ASP A 128 6.44 -3.68 13.81
C ASP A 128 6.51 -4.21 12.35
N PRO A 129 7.69 -4.68 11.92
CA PRO A 129 7.90 -5.16 10.56
C PRO A 129 7.06 -6.40 10.22
N ASP A 130 6.64 -7.19 11.22
CA ASP A 130 5.75 -8.33 11.01
C ASP A 130 4.36 -7.90 10.56
N LYS A 131 3.75 -6.94 11.28
CA LYS A 131 2.46 -6.38 10.87
C LYS A 131 2.57 -5.63 9.55
N ALA A 132 3.66 -4.90 9.33
CA ALA A 132 3.89 -4.22 8.05
C ALA A 132 3.92 -5.21 6.88
N LEU A 133 4.67 -6.30 7.00
CA LEU A 133 4.75 -7.34 5.97
C LEU A 133 3.39 -8.00 5.71
N ALA A 134 2.60 -8.27 6.74
CA ALA A 134 1.25 -8.82 6.60
C ALA A 134 0.31 -7.87 5.82
N LEU A 135 0.39 -6.57 6.10
CA LEU A 135 -0.39 -5.54 5.39
C LEU A 135 0.05 -5.39 3.94
N LEU A 136 1.36 -5.39 3.66
CA LEU A 136 1.89 -5.31 2.30
C LEU A 136 1.48 -6.54 1.47
N ARG A 137 1.51 -7.75 2.04
CA ARG A 137 1.03 -8.96 1.37
C ARG A 137 -0.46 -8.88 1.04
N ARG A 138 -1.27 -8.29 1.92
CA ARG A 138 -2.69 -8.00 1.62
C ARG A 138 -2.85 -6.97 0.51
N ALA A 139 -2.00 -5.94 0.48
CA ALA A 139 -2.02 -4.94 -0.58
C ALA A 139 -1.70 -5.58 -1.95
N VAL A 140 -0.68 -6.45 -2.02
CA VAL A 140 -0.33 -7.22 -3.23
C VAL A 140 -1.43 -8.23 -3.60
N ALA A 141 -2.11 -8.83 -2.62
CA ALA A 141 -3.24 -9.72 -2.92
C ALA A 141 -4.43 -8.97 -3.53
N ALA A 142 -4.67 -7.72 -3.12
CA ALA A 142 -5.71 -6.86 -3.67
C ALA A 142 -5.33 -6.28 -5.04
N ASP A 143 -4.05 -5.90 -5.21
CA ASP A 143 -3.48 -5.46 -6.48
C ASP A 143 -2.12 -6.13 -6.75
N PRO A 144 -2.11 -7.23 -7.52
CA PRO A 144 -0.89 -7.96 -7.84
C PRO A 144 0.14 -7.16 -8.64
N LYS A 145 -0.26 -6.05 -9.27
CA LYS A 145 0.59 -5.19 -10.10
C LYS A 145 1.18 -4.00 -9.34
N ALA A 146 0.92 -3.87 -8.03
CA ALA A 146 1.50 -2.83 -7.19
C ALA A 146 3.02 -3.04 -6.99
N SER A 147 3.84 -2.58 -7.94
CA SER A 147 5.30 -2.71 -7.94
C SER A 147 5.94 -2.14 -6.66
N THR A 148 5.49 -0.97 -6.21
CA THR A 148 5.94 -0.33 -4.97
C THR A 148 5.64 -1.17 -3.72
N ALA A 149 4.52 -1.90 -3.69
CA ALA A 149 4.21 -2.80 -2.58
C ALA A 149 5.19 -3.98 -2.53
N HIS A 150 5.55 -4.58 -3.67
CA HIS A 150 6.60 -5.61 -3.74
C HIS A 150 7.96 -5.07 -3.29
N PHE A 151 8.32 -3.85 -3.69
CA PHE A 151 9.55 -3.20 -3.26
C PHE A 151 9.62 -3.07 -1.73
N HIS A 152 8.55 -2.56 -1.12
CA HIS A 152 8.49 -2.43 0.34
C HIS A 152 8.39 -3.79 1.08
N ILE A 153 7.91 -4.86 0.43
CA ILE A 153 8.05 -6.24 0.95
C ILE A 153 9.52 -6.61 1.02
N GLY A 154 10.28 -6.35 -0.05
CA GLY A 154 11.74 -6.56 -0.09
C GLY A 154 12.45 -5.83 1.05
N GLU A 155 12.17 -4.54 1.22
CA GLU A 155 12.74 -3.76 2.33
C GLU A 155 12.38 -4.33 3.71
N THR A 156 11.12 -4.71 3.90
CA THR A 156 10.65 -5.23 5.20
C THR A 156 11.27 -6.60 5.49
N LEU A 157 11.52 -7.43 4.48
CA LEU A 157 12.19 -8.72 4.62
C LEU A 157 13.69 -8.56 4.88
N ALA A 158 14.35 -7.61 4.22
CA ALA A 158 15.74 -7.23 4.47
C ALA A 158 15.95 -6.75 5.91
N LEU A 159 15.06 -5.89 6.42
CA LEU A 159 15.07 -5.46 7.83
C LEU A 159 14.94 -6.63 8.82
N LYS A 160 14.34 -7.74 8.38
CA LYS A 160 14.18 -8.97 9.17
C LYS A 160 15.30 -10.00 8.94
N GLY A 161 16.32 -9.67 8.15
CA GLY A 161 17.42 -10.59 7.79
C GLY A 161 17.00 -11.75 6.88
N ARG A 162 15.90 -11.61 6.12
CA ARG A 162 15.38 -12.64 5.21
C ARG A 162 15.81 -12.36 3.78
N ASP A 163 17.11 -12.45 3.53
CA ASP A 163 17.72 -11.91 2.31
C ASP A 163 17.25 -12.57 1.02
N GLU A 164 17.11 -13.89 0.99
CA GLU A 164 16.61 -14.60 -0.21
C GLU A 164 15.20 -14.16 -0.58
N GLN A 165 14.30 -14.08 0.40
CA GLN A 165 12.92 -13.63 0.19
C GLN A 165 12.88 -12.15 -0.20
N ALA A 166 13.81 -11.34 0.31
CA ALA A 166 13.94 -9.94 -0.07
C ALA A 166 14.35 -9.81 -1.55
N ARG A 167 15.33 -10.60 -2.03
CA ARG A 167 15.74 -10.64 -3.44
C ARG A 167 14.57 -10.96 -4.36
N ASP A 168 13.80 -12.00 -4.04
CA ASP A 168 12.64 -12.38 -4.86
C ASP A 168 11.59 -11.26 -4.93
N ALA A 169 11.34 -10.57 -3.81
CA ALA A 169 10.40 -9.45 -3.76
C ALA A 169 10.91 -8.23 -4.57
N TYR A 170 12.19 -7.90 -4.48
CA TYR A 170 12.79 -6.82 -5.29
C TYR A 170 12.77 -7.16 -6.77
N ARG A 171 13.13 -8.40 -7.15
CA ARG A 171 13.03 -8.87 -8.54
C ARG A 171 11.62 -8.68 -9.06
N ARG A 172 10.61 -9.08 -8.29
CA ARG A 172 9.22 -8.92 -8.68
C ARG A 172 8.80 -7.45 -8.83
N ALA A 173 9.29 -6.57 -7.98
CA ALA A 173 9.05 -5.13 -8.10
C ALA A 173 9.62 -4.57 -9.42
N VAL A 174 10.85 -4.95 -9.78
CA VAL A 174 11.53 -4.52 -11.01
C VAL A 174 10.89 -5.11 -12.28
N GLU A 175 10.42 -6.35 -12.23
CA GLU A 175 9.65 -6.96 -13.33
C GLU A 175 8.35 -6.20 -13.65
N LEU A 176 7.73 -5.62 -12.63
CA LEU A 176 6.50 -4.84 -12.76
C LEU A 176 6.78 -3.38 -13.13
N ASP A 177 7.87 -2.81 -12.64
CA ASP A 177 8.31 -1.45 -12.91
C ASP A 177 9.85 -1.37 -12.93
N THR A 178 10.41 -1.34 -14.13
CA THR A 178 11.86 -1.30 -14.36
C THR A 178 12.53 -0.07 -13.74
N SER A 179 11.80 1.03 -13.51
CA SER A 179 12.37 2.24 -12.90
C SER A 179 12.80 2.03 -11.44
N LEU A 180 12.30 0.99 -10.78
CA LEU A 180 12.66 0.63 -9.41
C LEU A 180 14.03 -0.04 -9.30
N ARG A 181 14.64 -0.48 -10.42
CA ARG A 181 15.94 -1.18 -10.42
C ARG A 181 17.04 -0.39 -9.70
N SER A 182 17.12 0.91 -9.95
CA SER A 182 18.13 1.78 -9.32
C SER A 182 17.91 1.96 -7.82
N GLN A 183 16.69 1.74 -7.33
CA GLN A 183 16.33 1.88 -5.91
C GLN A 183 16.62 0.59 -5.12
N VAL A 184 16.79 -0.55 -5.78
CA VAL A 184 17.11 -1.82 -5.10
C VAL A 184 18.48 -1.69 -4.42
N PRO A 185 18.65 -2.06 -3.13
CA PRO A 185 19.96 -2.00 -2.49
C PRO A 185 20.96 -2.99 -3.11
N GLU A 186 22.24 -2.61 -3.18
CA GLU A 186 23.31 -3.40 -3.83
C GLU A 186 23.30 -4.91 -3.48
N PRO A 187 23.14 -5.34 -2.21
CA PRO A 187 23.19 -6.76 -1.86
C PRO A 187 22.06 -7.62 -2.48
N TYR A 188 21.03 -6.96 -3.02
CA TYR A 188 19.84 -7.57 -3.60
C TYR A 188 19.71 -7.33 -5.11
N ARG A 189 20.66 -6.63 -5.75
CA ARG A 189 20.69 -6.48 -7.20
C ARG A 189 21.18 -7.75 -7.87
N GLU A 190 20.64 -8.05 -9.05
CA GLU A 190 21.15 -9.16 -9.86
C GLU A 190 22.57 -8.81 -10.38
N PRO A 191 23.47 -9.79 -10.59
CA PRO A 191 24.88 -9.55 -10.96
C PRO A 191 25.15 -8.77 -12.28
N GLY A 192 24.12 -8.35 -13.01
CA GLY A 192 24.20 -7.47 -14.18
C GLY A 192 23.55 -6.10 -14.01
N ASP A 193 22.99 -5.81 -12.82
CA ASP A 193 22.30 -4.54 -12.50
C ASP A 193 23.23 -3.54 -11.79
N ALA A 194 24.43 -3.96 -11.38
CA ALA A 194 25.48 -3.03 -10.96
C ALA A 194 25.95 -2.26 -12.21
N GLY A 195 25.82 -0.93 -12.20
CA GLY A 195 26.55 -0.09 -13.15
C GLY A 195 28.06 -0.38 -13.08
N PRO A 196 28.88 0.16 -14.00
CA PRO A 196 30.33 -0.05 -13.95
C PRO A 196 30.82 0.22 -12.52
N PRO A 197 31.68 -0.67 -11.96
CA PRO A 197 32.14 -0.53 -10.59
C PRO A 197 32.70 0.89 -10.38
N PRO A 198 32.48 1.51 -9.20
CA PRO A 198 33.08 2.80 -8.92
C PRO A 198 34.59 2.71 -9.16
N ALA A 199 35.13 3.69 -9.89
CA ALA A 199 36.49 3.68 -10.43
C ALA A 199 37.61 3.54 -9.37
N GLU A 200 37.29 3.52 -8.08
CA GLU A 200 38.24 3.43 -6.97
C GLU A 200 38.79 2.02 -6.70
N SER A 201 38.24 0.94 -7.27
CA SER A 201 38.76 -0.42 -7.05
C SER A 201 39.68 -0.96 -8.15
N ALA A 202 39.97 -0.16 -9.19
CA ALA A 202 40.83 -0.58 -10.30
C ALA A 202 42.33 -0.28 -10.09
N GLU A 203 42.69 0.61 -9.17
CA GLU A 203 44.11 0.99 -8.95
C GLU A 203 44.95 -0.08 -8.21
N SER A 204 44.35 -1.15 -7.69
CA SER A 204 45.10 -2.18 -6.93
C SER A 204 45.61 -3.35 -7.78
N ALA A 205 45.20 -3.45 -9.05
CA ALA A 205 45.49 -4.63 -9.88
C ALA A 205 46.62 -4.40 -10.92
N GLU A 206 47.05 -3.16 -11.17
CA GLU A 206 48.04 -2.85 -12.21
C GLU A 206 49.50 -2.83 -11.71
N SER A 207 49.76 -3.14 -10.43
CA SER A 207 51.12 -3.14 -9.85
C SER A 207 51.77 -4.52 -9.72
N ALA A 208 51.16 -5.60 -10.24
CA ALA A 208 51.70 -6.96 -10.12
C ALA A 208 52.32 -7.52 -11.41
N GLU A 209 52.22 -6.83 -12.56
CA GLU A 209 52.67 -7.36 -13.87
C GLU A 209 53.91 -6.63 -14.43
N SER A 210 54.87 -6.28 -13.57
CA SER A 210 56.14 -5.67 -14.02
C SER A 210 57.40 -6.14 -13.25
N ALA A 211 57.36 -7.30 -12.59
CA ALA A 211 58.49 -7.82 -11.81
C ALA A 211 59.13 -9.13 -12.32
N GLU A 212 58.75 -9.65 -13.49
CA GLU A 212 59.36 -10.89 -14.04
C GLU A 212 59.89 -10.71 -15.46
N SER A 213 60.94 -9.90 -15.64
CA SER A 213 61.79 -10.00 -16.83
C SER A 213 63.13 -9.26 -16.66
N ASP A 214 63.99 -9.70 -15.74
CA ASP A 214 65.42 -9.34 -15.81
C ASP A 214 66.28 -10.26 -14.93
N GLU A 215 66.36 -11.54 -15.29
CA GLU A 215 67.42 -12.42 -14.77
C GLU A 215 67.74 -13.52 -15.77
N SER A 216 68.47 -13.21 -16.85
CA SER A 216 69.12 -14.20 -17.73
C SER A 216 70.12 -13.54 -18.70
N ALA A 217 71.25 -13.03 -18.20
CA ALA A 217 72.38 -12.69 -19.08
C ALA A 217 73.74 -12.63 -18.35
N GLU A 218 74.20 -13.72 -17.72
CA GLU A 218 75.63 -13.85 -17.43
C GLU A 218 76.04 -15.31 -17.21
N ASN A 219 76.34 -16.04 -18.30
CA ASN A 219 77.49 -16.94 -18.35
C ASN A 219 77.63 -17.57 -19.74
N SER A 220 78.63 -17.14 -20.50
CA SER A 220 79.25 -18.01 -21.51
C SER A 220 80.74 -17.76 -21.50
N GLU A 221 81.41 -18.67 -20.81
CA GLU A 221 82.84 -18.86 -20.71
C GLU A 221 83.51 -18.97 -22.09
N THR A 222 84.63 -18.28 -22.24
CA THR A 222 85.68 -18.59 -23.23
C THR A 222 86.43 -19.85 -22.81
N PRO A 223 86.95 -20.62 -23.78
CA PRO A 223 88.32 -21.10 -23.60
C PRO A 223 89.23 -20.92 -24.81
N GLU A 224 90.51 -20.89 -24.48
CA GLU A 224 91.70 -20.62 -25.28
C GLU A 224 92.09 -21.68 -26.32
N ARG A 225 92.84 -21.21 -27.32
CA ARG A 225 93.84 -21.86 -28.20
C ARG A 225 93.38 -22.81 -29.31
#